data_AF-A0AAW6GI37-F1
#
_entry.id   AF-A0AAW6GI37-F1
#
_cell.length_a   1.000
_cell.length_b   1.000
_cell.length_c   1.000
_cell.angle_alpha   90.00
_cell.angle_beta   90.00
_cell.angle_gamma   90.00
#
_symmetry.space_group_name_H-M   'P 1'
#
loop_
_entity.id
_entity.type
_entity.pdbx_description
1 polymer ?
#
loop_
_entity_poly.entity_id
_entity_poly.type
_entity_poly.pdbx_seq_one_letter_code
_entity_poly.pdbx_strand_id
1 'polypeptide(L)'
;MKKLIIPSIMATLLLLASCDKGNDPILPEPEPTPEPAPEPDKPKTMLCFSTSIEMLNEVTTRGTVSSFEPDSEIGLFYNDTCVNRRFVYDGKIWSGGEVALADEMKDIICYYPYSSVIKSSGEIPIDIGSQTDYLAGSASVGAEKPEVEVKMKHLLSLVRITIKKNNYIGDGHIESLTWNGIHTTAKYNAANNTTTPMGSKGSLRAGGNYYLDDTKDPIPVETIMLPVNSAKGITLTVVVDGEERVYDIPESHQWEAGKAYTYTLTLKGGYNSPIDLEEFPIDVGYWSTFGKTDDIVLGNSEGNWFDIEPGSVKYGTDIYRNEGFMFGFYGYWTGLDLETGSMPDTWEGDFRMVLMDNAGNIVDKFQPCSIVAENGAMMKGTGRRAYVMAPVGTYELGVLFRKKGETIWQKANRLDKVTKKDMTFTIKEQTALPALRMIQVEEETNNGVVNHDRPYDVNFNITYILSNRGEIPLKGEIKAVWERTFDYAGHCYRPSSKRTNTVNDDEWQDEIGRISIDLQPTVRFWKGSIPCRFPQKREMPRTSNGIGYCMPMVHLYWKAEGSDEWVLLRCDLDEILAARVNNSQEEDNLFLLSFNYLNLKQSHWYN
;
A
#
# COMPACT_ATOMS: atom_id res chain seq x y z
N MET A 1 43.26 -38.74 -22.11
CA MET A 1 42.96 -39.87 -21.21
C MET A 1 41.52 -40.32 -21.45
N LYS A 2 41.33 -41.64 -21.69
CA LYS A 2 40.07 -42.41 -21.81
C LYS A 2 39.12 -41.99 -22.95
N LYS A 3 39.16 -42.69 -24.10
CA LYS A 3 38.39 -43.93 -24.46
C LYS A 3 36.90 -43.59 -24.74
N LEU A 4 36.22 -44.03 -25.79
CA LEU A 4 36.49 -44.93 -26.92
C LEU A 4 35.17 -44.98 -27.77
N ILE A 5 35.29 -45.43 -29.03
CA ILE A 5 34.29 -46.08 -29.91
C ILE A 5 33.48 -45.21 -30.91
N ILE A 6 33.63 -45.64 -32.17
CA ILE A 6 33.11 -45.25 -33.51
C ILE A 6 32.28 -46.48 -34.02
N PRO A 7 31.70 -46.59 -35.24
CA PRO A 7 30.78 -45.79 -36.11
C PRO A 7 29.50 -46.60 -36.49
N SER A 8 28.64 -46.08 -37.39
CA SER A 8 28.41 -46.69 -38.73
C SER A 8 27.47 -45.82 -39.59
N ILE A 9 28.02 -45.10 -40.57
CA ILE A 9 28.16 -45.44 -42.00
C ILE A 9 26.97 -44.90 -42.81
N MET A 10 27.27 -43.77 -43.42
CA MET A 10 26.61 -43.09 -44.53
C MET A 10 27.41 -43.47 -45.79
N ALA A 11 26.75 -43.76 -46.92
CA ALA A 11 27.39 -43.76 -48.23
C ALA A 11 26.37 -43.49 -49.34
N THR A 12 26.15 -42.21 -49.60
CA THR A 12 25.88 -41.63 -50.92
C THR A 12 27.09 -41.87 -51.82
N LEU A 13 26.88 -42.21 -53.10
CA LEU A 13 27.18 -41.34 -54.25
C LEU A 13 27.02 -42.10 -55.58
N LEU A 14 26.28 -41.47 -56.50
CA LEU A 14 26.38 -41.68 -57.93
C LEU A 14 27.67 -41.08 -58.49
N LEU A 15 28.15 -41.71 -59.58
CA LEU A 15 28.50 -41.13 -60.88
C LEU A 15 29.71 -41.86 -61.45
N LEU A 16 29.57 -42.41 -62.65
CA LEU A 16 30.33 -42.01 -63.82
C LEU A 16 29.74 -42.68 -65.07
N ALA A 17 29.56 -41.87 -66.10
CA ALA A 17 29.05 -42.24 -67.42
C ALA A 17 30.16 -42.89 -68.27
N SER A 18 29.75 -43.77 -69.19
CA SER A 18 30.52 -44.14 -70.37
C SER A 18 29.57 -44.47 -71.54
N CYS A 19 29.85 -43.86 -72.69
CA CYS A 19 29.33 -44.18 -74.04
C CYS A 19 29.63 -45.66 -74.39
N ASP A 20 29.02 -46.34 -75.37
CA ASP A 20 28.64 -45.93 -76.72
C ASP A 20 27.74 -47.02 -77.38
N LYS A 21 26.87 -46.59 -78.31
CA LYS A 21 26.27 -47.25 -79.50
C LYS A 21 25.63 -48.66 -79.48
N GLY A 22 24.44 -48.74 -80.08
CA GLY A 22 23.99 -49.90 -80.87
C GLY A 22 22.46 -49.99 -81.06
N ASN A 23 22.01 -49.87 -82.32
CA ASN A 23 20.62 -49.96 -82.82
C ASN A 23 19.83 -51.20 -82.34
N ASP A 24 18.50 -51.07 -82.22
CA ASP A 24 17.54 -51.92 -82.97
C ASP A 24 16.09 -51.36 -82.98
N PRO A 25 15.27 -51.64 -84.01
CA PRO A 25 13.99 -50.95 -84.27
C PRO A 25 12.72 -51.76 -83.88
N ILE A 26 11.81 -51.06 -83.22
CA ILE A 26 10.32 -51.03 -83.26
C ILE A 26 9.55 -52.33 -83.69
N LEU A 27 8.74 -52.86 -82.76
CA LEU A 27 7.54 -53.69 -83.01
C LEU A 27 6.27 -52.85 -82.68
N PRO A 28 5.16 -52.95 -83.45
CA PRO A 28 3.96 -52.14 -83.23
C PRO A 28 3.03 -52.66 -82.11
N GLU A 29 2.28 -51.72 -81.52
CA GLU A 29 1.44 -51.81 -80.31
C GLU A 29 0.22 -52.75 -80.38
N PRO A 30 -0.24 -53.31 -79.23
CA PRO A 30 -1.58 -53.87 -79.09
C PRO A 30 -2.65 -52.77 -78.90
N GLU A 31 -3.84 -52.98 -79.47
CA GLU A 31 -4.98 -52.05 -79.44
C GLU A 31 -5.43 -51.65 -78.00
N PRO A 32 -5.89 -50.41 -77.77
CA PRO A 32 -6.32 -49.96 -76.45
C PRO A 32 -7.68 -50.55 -76.04
N THR A 33 -7.72 -51.09 -74.84
CA THR A 33 -8.95 -51.46 -74.12
C THR A 33 -9.82 -50.21 -73.89
N PRO A 34 -11.17 -50.28 -74.02
CA PRO A 34 -12.02 -49.11 -73.81
C PRO A 34 -11.87 -48.56 -72.38
N GLU A 35 -11.68 -47.24 -72.25
CA GLU A 35 -11.70 -46.54 -70.96
C GLU A 35 -13.07 -46.71 -70.26
N PRO A 36 -13.11 -46.90 -68.92
CA PRO A 36 -14.37 -46.90 -68.19
C PRO A 36 -15.03 -45.52 -68.31
N ALA A 37 -16.35 -45.49 -68.43
CA ALA A 37 -17.11 -44.25 -68.40
C ALA A 37 -16.77 -43.42 -67.14
N PRO A 38 -16.66 -42.08 -67.24
CA PRO A 38 -16.34 -41.23 -66.11
C PRO A 38 -17.39 -41.40 -65.00
N GLU A 39 -16.94 -41.58 -63.76
CA GLU A 39 -17.83 -41.60 -62.60
C GLU A 39 -18.66 -40.30 -62.57
N PRO A 40 -19.96 -40.37 -62.27
CA PRO A 40 -20.78 -39.18 -62.10
C PRO A 40 -20.23 -38.31 -60.97
N ASP A 41 -20.15 -37.00 -61.20
CA ASP A 41 -19.65 -36.00 -60.25
C ASP A 41 -20.24 -36.23 -58.86
N LYS A 42 -19.39 -36.60 -57.91
CA LYS A 42 -19.77 -36.85 -56.51
C LYS A 42 -20.41 -35.57 -55.96
N PRO A 43 -21.58 -35.64 -55.30
CA PRO A 43 -22.25 -34.44 -54.77
C PRO A 43 -21.32 -33.70 -53.80
N LYS A 44 -21.15 -32.39 -54.01
CA LYS A 44 -20.24 -31.55 -53.22
C LYS A 44 -20.74 -31.40 -51.78
N THR A 45 -19.92 -31.80 -50.80
CA THR A 45 -20.19 -31.56 -49.38
C THR A 45 -20.00 -30.08 -49.04
N MET A 46 -20.96 -29.47 -48.36
CA MET A 46 -20.94 -28.05 -48.00
C MET A 46 -20.56 -27.84 -46.52
N LEU A 47 -19.92 -26.72 -46.23
CA LEU A 47 -19.57 -26.29 -44.88
C LEU A 47 -20.80 -25.99 -44.04
N CYS A 48 -20.84 -26.52 -42.82
CA CYS A 48 -21.73 -26.10 -41.74
C CYS A 48 -20.90 -25.39 -40.67
N PHE A 49 -21.12 -24.08 -40.50
CA PHE A 49 -20.20 -23.19 -39.81
C PHE A 49 -20.82 -22.52 -38.59
N SER A 50 -20.08 -22.55 -37.48
CA SER A 50 -20.42 -21.86 -36.23
C SER A 50 -19.17 -21.28 -35.57
N THR A 51 -19.36 -20.41 -34.58
CA THR A 51 -18.28 -19.76 -33.83
C THR A 51 -18.57 -19.70 -32.34
N SER A 52 -17.54 -19.76 -31.51
CA SER A 52 -17.56 -19.34 -30.10
C SER A 52 -16.39 -18.41 -29.80
N ILE A 53 -16.46 -17.69 -28.68
CA ILE A 53 -15.41 -16.75 -28.26
C ILE A 53 -14.70 -17.32 -27.03
N GLU A 54 -13.37 -17.36 -27.08
CA GLU A 54 -12.55 -17.67 -25.92
C GLU A 54 -12.57 -16.48 -24.96
N MET A 55 -13.22 -16.65 -23.81
CA MET A 55 -13.33 -15.62 -22.79
C MET A 55 -11.96 -15.19 -22.29
N LEU A 56 -11.83 -13.90 -21.98
CA LEU A 56 -10.63 -13.36 -21.32
C LEU A 56 -10.36 -14.11 -20.01
N ASN A 57 -9.09 -14.40 -19.76
CA ASN A 57 -8.68 -14.84 -18.43
C ASN A 57 -8.83 -13.65 -17.46
N GLU A 58 -9.65 -13.85 -16.42
CA GLU A 58 -9.86 -13.00 -15.23
C GLU A 58 -10.93 -11.89 -15.21
N VAL A 59 -11.74 -11.55 -16.23
CA VAL A 59 -12.87 -10.60 -16.00
C VAL A 59 -14.02 -10.69 -17.01
N THR A 60 -15.27 -10.50 -16.55
CA THR A 60 -16.43 -10.05 -17.34
C THR A 60 -16.33 -8.54 -17.59
N THR A 61 -15.87 -8.12 -18.77
CA THR A 61 -15.70 -6.69 -19.11
C THR A 61 -16.87 -6.17 -19.95
N ARG A 62 -17.09 -4.85 -19.98
CA ARG A 62 -18.16 -4.23 -20.79
C ARG A 62 -17.71 -3.84 -22.20
N GLY A 63 -16.40 -3.74 -22.45
CA GLY A 63 -15.82 -3.23 -23.70
C GLY A 63 -15.33 -4.29 -24.68
N THR A 64 -15.15 -5.54 -24.25
CA THR A 64 -14.70 -6.64 -25.13
C THR A 64 -15.87 -7.48 -25.61
N VAL A 65 -15.75 -8.04 -26.81
CA VAL A 65 -16.79 -8.88 -27.41
C VAL A 65 -16.83 -10.22 -26.67
N SER A 66 -17.87 -10.42 -25.85
CA SER A 66 -18.12 -11.70 -25.16
C SER A 66 -19.11 -12.60 -25.91
N SER A 67 -19.85 -12.03 -26.86
CA SER A 67 -20.81 -12.71 -27.74
C SER A 67 -20.93 -11.94 -29.05
N PHE A 68 -21.30 -12.62 -30.13
CA PHE A 68 -21.64 -11.96 -31.39
C PHE A 68 -23.10 -11.50 -31.36
N GLU A 69 -23.32 -10.24 -31.71
CA GLU A 69 -24.66 -9.67 -31.85
C GLU A 69 -25.18 -9.88 -33.28
N PRO A 70 -26.51 -9.86 -33.51
CA PRO A 70 -27.06 -9.80 -34.86
C PRO A 70 -26.38 -8.70 -35.70
N ASP A 71 -26.17 -9.00 -36.98
CA ASP A 71 -25.43 -8.19 -37.95
C ASP A 71 -23.91 -8.14 -37.73
N SER A 72 -23.35 -8.89 -36.77
CA SER A 72 -21.89 -9.09 -36.69
C SER A 72 -21.37 -9.73 -37.97
N GLU A 73 -20.20 -9.29 -38.42
CA GLU A 73 -19.61 -9.72 -39.70
C GLU A 73 -18.21 -10.27 -39.52
N ILE A 74 -17.93 -11.41 -40.14
CA ILE A 74 -16.59 -12.01 -40.18
C ILE A 74 -16.12 -12.21 -41.61
N GLY A 75 -14.80 -12.20 -41.78
CA GLY A 75 -14.16 -12.65 -43.01
C GLY A 75 -13.67 -14.08 -42.87
N LEU A 76 -14.10 -14.96 -43.78
CA LEU A 76 -13.72 -16.35 -43.84
C LEU A 76 -12.76 -16.61 -45.01
N PHE A 77 -11.66 -17.30 -44.72
CA PHE A 77 -10.71 -17.81 -45.70
C PHE A 77 -10.74 -19.34 -45.70
N TYR A 78 -10.82 -19.92 -46.89
CA TYR A 78 -10.74 -21.35 -47.13
C TYR A 78 -10.24 -21.60 -48.54
N ASN A 79 -8.99 -22.09 -48.68
CA ASN A 79 -8.32 -22.34 -49.97
C ASN A 79 -8.39 -21.14 -50.96
N ASP A 80 -8.02 -21.34 -52.23
CA ASP A 80 -7.98 -20.28 -53.24
C ASP A 80 -9.37 -19.89 -53.79
N THR A 81 -10.42 -20.65 -53.45
CA THR A 81 -11.80 -20.47 -53.93
C THR A 81 -12.69 -19.69 -52.95
N CYS A 82 -12.28 -19.57 -51.69
CA CYS A 82 -12.95 -18.76 -50.68
C CYS A 82 -11.95 -17.81 -50.02
N VAL A 83 -11.77 -16.63 -50.61
CA VAL A 83 -10.85 -15.60 -50.12
C VAL A 83 -11.64 -14.45 -49.51
N ASN A 84 -11.48 -14.24 -48.20
CA ASN A 84 -12.14 -13.20 -47.40
C ASN A 84 -13.66 -13.08 -47.67
N ARG A 85 -14.37 -14.22 -47.64
CA ARG A 85 -15.81 -14.24 -47.84
C ARG A 85 -16.52 -13.67 -46.61
N ARG A 86 -17.42 -12.71 -46.82
CA ARG A 86 -18.23 -12.11 -45.77
C ARG A 86 -19.28 -13.10 -45.28
N PHE A 87 -19.30 -13.35 -43.98
CA PHE A 87 -20.39 -14.03 -43.29
C PHE A 87 -21.03 -13.06 -42.31
N VAL A 88 -22.36 -13.06 -42.24
CA VAL A 88 -23.16 -12.19 -41.35
C VAL A 88 -23.93 -13.07 -40.38
N TYR A 89 -23.92 -12.70 -39.09
CA TYR A 89 -24.63 -13.41 -38.04
C TYR A 89 -26.07 -12.89 -37.91
N ASP A 90 -27.06 -13.77 -37.98
CA ASP A 90 -28.48 -13.39 -37.83
C ASP A 90 -29.01 -13.49 -36.38
N GLY A 91 -28.12 -13.82 -35.42
CA GLY A 91 -28.47 -14.12 -34.03
C GLY A 91 -28.61 -15.63 -33.74
N LYS A 92 -28.52 -16.49 -34.75
CA LYS A 92 -28.53 -17.96 -34.60
C LYS A 92 -27.48 -18.65 -35.45
N ILE A 93 -27.37 -18.27 -36.72
CA ILE A 93 -26.48 -18.87 -37.71
C ILE A 93 -25.72 -17.81 -38.49
N TRP A 94 -24.59 -18.20 -39.05
CA TRP A 94 -23.79 -17.38 -39.94
C TRP A 94 -24.19 -17.64 -41.40
N SER A 95 -24.44 -16.57 -42.16
CA SER A 95 -24.82 -16.64 -43.57
C SER A 95 -23.81 -15.89 -44.45
N GLY A 96 -23.22 -16.57 -45.44
CA GLY A 96 -22.20 -15.99 -46.33
C GLY A 96 -22.11 -16.63 -47.72
N GLY A 97 -23.09 -17.47 -48.08
CA GLY A 97 -23.11 -18.29 -49.31
C GLY A 97 -22.50 -19.69 -49.12
N GLU A 98 -22.70 -20.55 -50.11
CA GLU A 98 -22.23 -21.94 -50.08
C GLU A 98 -20.70 -22.04 -50.22
N VAL A 99 -20.06 -22.76 -49.30
CA VAL A 99 -18.62 -23.09 -49.34
C VAL A 99 -18.50 -24.59 -49.55
N ALA A 100 -18.15 -25.01 -50.76
CA ALA A 100 -17.88 -26.40 -51.08
C ALA A 100 -16.54 -26.83 -50.47
N LEU A 101 -16.54 -27.95 -49.75
CA LEU A 101 -15.37 -28.49 -49.08
C LEU A 101 -14.56 -29.40 -50.01
N ALA A 102 -13.25 -29.40 -49.83
CA ALA A 102 -12.36 -30.40 -50.41
C ALA A 102 -12.53 -31.76 -49.69
N ASP A 103 -12.18 -32.85 -50.38
CA ASP A 103 -12.14 -34.18 -49.76
C ASP A 103 -11.09 -34.23 -48.64
N GLU A 104 -9.94 -33.57 -48.82
CA GLU A 104 -8.90 -33.45 -47.81
C GLU A 104 -9.22 -32.38 -46.75
N MET A 105 -8.74 -32.61 -45.52
CA MET A 105 -8.86 -31.65 -44.43
C MET A 105 -8.01 -30.40 -44.71
N LYS A 106 -8.61 -29.22 -44.61
CA LYS A 106 -7.94 -27.91 -44.74
C LYS A 106 -8.40 -26.96 -43.64
N ASP A 107 -7.54 -26.01 -43.31
CA ASP A 107 -7.87 -25.01 -42.31
C ASP A 107 -8.78 -23.93 -42.90
N ILE A 108 -9.85 -23.64 -42.17
CA ILE A 108 -10.59 -22.40 -42.29
C ILE A 108 -10.01 -21.39 -41.31
N ILE A 109 -9.92 -20.13 -41.74
CA ILE A 109 -9.47 -19.02 -40.91
C ILE A 109 -10.56 -17.96 -40.91
N CYS A 110 -10.96 -17.51 -39.73
CA CYS A 110 -11.95 -16.46 -39.54
C CYS A 110 -11.35 -15.30 -38.74
N TYR A 111 -11.77 -14.08 -39.06
CA TYR A 111 -11.46 -12.89 -38.25
C TYR A 111 -12.66 -11.96 -38.15
N TYR A 112 -12.68 -11.17 -37.07
CA TYR A 112 -13.68 -10.17 -36.75
C TYR A 112 -13.01 -8.83 -36.40
N PRO A 113 -13.59 -7.68 -36.80
CA PRO A 113 -14.72 -7.53 -37.72
C PRO A 113 -14.30 -7.68 -39.20
N TYR A 114 -15.25 -8.07 -40.06
CA TYR A 114 -15.04 -8.16 -41.51
C TYR A 114 -14.58 -6.84 -42.12
N SER A 115 -13.67 -6.92 -43.09
CA SER A 115 -13.38 -5.80 -43.99
C SER A 115 -13.09 -6.28 -45.42
N SER A 116 -13.77 -5.71 -46.41
CA SER A 116 -13.63 -6.07 -47.82
C SER A 116 -12.27 -5.72 -48.44
N VAL A 117 -11.49 -4.86 -47.77
CA VAL A 117 -10.15 -4.45 -48.22
C VAL A 117 -9.10 -5.53 -47.99
N ILE A 118 -9.34 -6.45 -47.05
CA ILE A 118 -8.40 -7.51 -46.71
C ILE A 118 -8.42 -8.57 -47.82
N LYS A 119 -7.24 -8.94 -48.32
CA LYS A 119 -7.08 -9.92 -49.41
C LYS A 119 -6.37 -11.20 -48.98
N SER A 120 -5.71 -11.19 -47.82
CA SER A 120 -4.92 -12.30 -47.30
C SER A 120 -5.14 -12.43 -45.80
N SER A 121 -5.25 -13.67 -45.32
CA SER A 121 -5.27 -14.00 -43.89
C SER A 121 -3.93 -13.73 -43.20
N GLY A 122 -2.85 -13.53 -43.96
CA GLY A 122 -1.52 -13.21 -43.44
C GLY A 122 -1.25 -11.71 -43.21
N GLU A 123 -2.15 -10.83 -43.66
CA GLU A 123 -1.96 -9.38 -43.63
C GLU A 123 -3.21 -8.62 -43.16
N ILE A 124 -3.80 -9.04 -42.04
CA ILE A 124 -4.97 -8.37 -41.46
C ILE A 124 -4.51 -7.11 -40.71
N PRO A 125 -4.91 -5.90 -41.12
CA PRO A 125 -4.53 -4.67 -40.43
C PRO A 125 -5.27 -4.53 -39.10
N ILE A 126 -4.54 -4.07 -38.08
CA ILE A 126 -5.07 -3.73 -36.75
C ILE A 126 -4.77 -2.26 -36.48
N ASP A 127 -5.77 -1.54 -35.99
CA ASP A 127 -5.64 -0.18 -35.46
C ASP A 127 -6.33 -0.13 -34.09
N ILE A 128 -5.55 0.10 -33.03
CA ILE A 128 -6.13 0.23 -31.68
C ILE A 128 -6.75 1.61 -31.47
N GLY A 129 -6.52 2.60 -32.33
CA GLY A 129 -7.12 3.93 -32.21
C GLY A 129 -8.65 3.92 -32.28
N SER A 130 -9.24 2.94 -32.96
CA SER A 130 -10.70 2.74 -33.00
C SER A 130 -11.27 2.06 -31.76
N GLN A 131 -10.39 1.55 -30.88
CA GLN A 131 -10.77 0.70 -29.74
C GLN A 131 -11.68 -0.46 -30.15
N THR A 132 -11.46 -1.00 -31.35
CA THR A 132 -12.14 -2.20 -31.85
C THR A 132 -11.49 -3.44 -31.27
N ASP A 133 -12.30 -4.35 -30.76
CA ASP A 133 -11.84 -5.66 -30.28
C ASP A 133 -11.78 -6.65 -31.45
N TYR A 134 -10.55 -6.98 -31.85
CA TYR A 134 -10.30 -7.87 -32.97
C TYR A 134 -10.20 -9.32 -32.50
N LEU A 135 -10.90 -10.21 -33.20
CA LEU A 135 -10.87 -11.64 -32.92
C LEU A 135 -10.38 -12.41 -34.13
N ALA A 136 -9.70 -13.53 -33.92
CA ALA A 136 -9.49 -14.51 -34.99
C ALA A 136 -9.47 -15.94 -34.46
N GLY A 137 -9.76 -16.89 -35.34
CA GLY A 137 -9.73 -18.30 -35.03
C GLY A 137 -9.53 -19.14 -36.28
N SER A 138 -9.10 -20.37 -36.06
CA SER A 138 -8.98 -21.36 -37.13
C SER A 138 -9.50 -22.72 -36.68
N ALA A 139 -9.91 -23.52 -37.65
CA ALA A 139 -10.31 -24.91 -37.44
C ALA A 139 -10.11 -25.71 -38.73
N SER A 140 -9.98 -27.03 -38.62
CA SER A 140 -9.78 -27.91 -39.76
C SER A 140 -11.10 -28.55 -40.21
N VAL A 141 -11.39 -28.51 -41.51
CA VAL A 141 -12.64 -28.99 -42.14
C VAL A 141 -12.36 -29.75 -43.43
N GLY A 142 -13.26 -30.67 -43.81
CA GLY A 142 -13.19 -31.42 -45.06
C GLY A 142 -14.49 -32.18 -45.30
N ALA A 143 -14.62 -32.88 -46.42
CA ALA A 143 -15.85 -33.59 -46.78
C ALA A 143 -16.31 -34.62 -45.73
N GLU A 144 -15.37 -35.24 -44.99
CA GLU A 144 -15.67 -36.17 -43.89
C GLU A 144 -16.07 -35.47 -42.57
N LYS A 145 -15.70 -34.19 -42.41
CA LYS A 145 -16.02 -33.37 -41.23
C LYS A 145 -16.51 -31.98 -41.66
N PRO A 146 -17.75 -31.89 -42.18
CA PRO A 146 -18.27 -30.64 -42.73
C PRO A 146 -18.79 -29.67 -41.68
N GLU A 147 -19.09 -30.15 -40.47
CA GLU A 147 -19.52 -29.33 -39.33
C GLU A 147 -18.31 -28.87 -38.52
N VAL A 148 -18.24 -27.56 -38.28
CA VAL A 148 -17.14 -26.95 -37.54
C VAL A 148 -17.60 -25.82 -36.65
N GLU A 149 -16.92 -25.71 -35.51
CA GLU A 149 -16.97 -24.55 -34.62
C GLU A 149 -15.59 -23.92 -34.58
N VAL A 150 -15.48 -22.65 -34.99
CA VAL A 150 -14.24 -21.87 -34.86
C VAL A 150 -14.23 -21.14 -33.52
N LYS A 151 -13.25 -21.44 -32.69
CA LYS A 151 -12.98 -20.72 -31.45
C LYS A 151 -12.21 -19.43 -31.75
N MET A 152 -12.89 -18.31 -31.64
CA MET A 152 -12.36 -16.97 -31.87
C MET A 152 -11.66 -16.47 -30.62
N LYS A 153 -10.41 -16.04 -30.76
CA LYS A 153 -9.57 -15.52 -29.68
C LYS A 153 -9.36 -14.02 -29.84
N HIS A 154 -9.34 -13.28 -28.74
CA HIS A 154 -8.93 -11.89 -28.74
C HIS A 154 -7.48 -11.76 -29.18
N LEU A 155 -7.23 -10.89 -30.16
CA LEU A 155 -5.89 -10.63 -30.70
C LEU A 155 -5.09 -9.63 -29.87
N LEU A 156 -5.79 -8.91 -28.98
CA LEU A 156 -5.29 -7.77 -28.24
C LEU A 156 -5.38 -8.01 -26.74
N SER A 157 -4.74 -7.13 -25.98
CA SER A 157 -4.79 -7.10 -24.52
C SER A 157 -5.72 -5.98 -24.05
N LEU A 158 -6.31 -6.13 -22.86
CA LEU A 158 -7.07 -5.07 -22.21
C LEU A 158 -6.25 -4.52 -21.04
N VAL A 159 -5.99 -3.22 -21.02
CA VAL A 159 -5.32 -2.55 -19.90
C VAL A 159 -6.31 -1.64 -19.20
N ARG A 160 -6.50 -1.85 -17.89
CA ARG A 160 -7.44 -1.12 -17.04
C ARG A 160 -6.67 -0.25 -16.06
N ILE A 161 -7.05 1.02 -15.96
CA ILE A 161 -6.60 1.97 -14.95
C ILE A 161 -7.75 2.25 -13.97
N THR A 162 -7.47 2.16 -12.68
CA THR A 162 -8.30 2.75 -11.63
C THR A 162 -7.45 3.76 -10.86
N ILE A 163 -8.04 4.89 -10.47
CA ILE A 163 -7.35 5.93 -9.69
C ILE A 163 -8.15 6.14 -8.40
N LYS A 164 -7.46 6.22 -7.27
CA LYS A 164 -8.03 6.61 -5.97
C LYS A 164 -7.58 8.01 -5.58
N LYS A 165 -8.47 8.80 -4.99
CA LYS A 165 -8.16 10.18 -4.57
C LYS A 165 -7.19 10.16 -3.40
N ASN A 166 -7.45 9.29 -2.43
CA ASN A 166 -6.72 9.21 -1.17
C ASN A 166 -6.59 10.62 -0.53
N ASN A 167 -5.57 10.88 0.28
CA ASN A 167 -5.38 12.19 0.94
C ASN A 167 -5.02 13.35 -0.02
N TYR A 168 -5.39 13.28 -1.31
CA TYR A 168 -5.27 14.37 -2.26
C TYR A 168 -6.39 15.38 -2.06
N ILE A 169 -6.02 16.63 -1.82
CA ILE A 169 -6.93 17.71 -1.41
C ILE A 169 -7.57 18.49 -2.56
N GLY A 170 -7.06 18.32 -3.79
CA GLY A 170 -7.67 18.92 -4.96
C GLY A 170 -9.07 18.33 -5.22
N ASP A 171 -9.82 18.90 -6.14
CA ASP A 171 -11.15 18.38 -6.49
C ASP A 171 -11.08 16.91 -6.94
N GLY A 172 -9.94 16.48 -7.47
CA GLY A 172 -9.73 15.13 -7.99
C GLY A 172 -10.45 14.95 -9.32
N HIS A 173 -10.56 16.02 -10.11
CA HIS A 173 -11.09 16.00 -11.46
C HIS A 173 -10.05 15.43 -12.40
N ILE A 174 -10.23 14.18 -12.81
CA ILE A 174 -9.43 13.57 -13.88
C ILE A 174 -9.94 14.09 -15.20
N GLU A 175 -9.17 14.95 -15.86
CA GLU A 175 -9.53 15.55 -17.16
C GLU A 175 -9.15 14.64 -18.33
N SER A 176 -7.98 13.99 -18.24
CA SER A 176 -7.54 13.06 -19.28
C SER A 176 -6.58 11.98 -18.78
N LEU A 177 -6.64 10.84 -19.46
CA LEU A 177 -5.70 9.72 -19.35
C LEU A 177 -5.17 9.41 -20.75
N THR A 178 -3.85 9.45 -20.93
CA THR A 178 -3.21 9.24 -22.23
C THR A 178 -2.05 8.27 -22.09
N TRP A 179 -2.09 7.18 -22.84
CA TRP A 179 -0.98 6.26 -23.00
C TRP A 179 0.03 6.82 -23.99
N ASN A 180 1.32 6.73 -23.68
CA ASN A 180 2.41 7.18 -24.56
C ASN A 180 3.45 6.07 -24.77
N GLY A 181 4.23 6.20 -25.83
CA GLY A 181 5.32 5.25 -26.11
C GLY A 181 4.85 3.89 -26.63
N ILE A 182 3.63 3.84 -27.18
CA ILE A 182 2.97 2.62 -27.68
C ILE A 182 2.86 2.61 -29.20
N HIS A 183 2.83 1.43 -29.81
CA HIS A 183 2.39 1.31 -31.21
C HIS A 183 0.86 1.34 -31.26
N THR A 184 0.30 2.09 -32.21
CA THR A 184 -1.17 2.18 -32.40
C THR A 184 -1.68 1.31 -33.54
N THR A 185 -0.78 0.77 -34.39
CA THR A 185 -1.15 -0.08 -35.52
C THR A 185 -0.29 -1.34 -35.56
N ALA A 186 -0.83 -2.40 -36.14
CA ALA A 186 -0.14 -3.67 -36.35
C ALA A 186 -0.68 -4.41 -37.58
N LYS A 187 0.02 -5.47 -37.97
CA LYS A 187 -0.48 -6.51 -38.88
C LYS A 187 -0.61 -7.82 -38.12
N TYR A 188 -1.74 -8.48 -38.29
CA TYR A 188 -1.97 -9.83 -37.79
C TYR A 188 -1.89 -10.85 -38.92
N ASN A 189 -1.12 -11.91 -38.68
CA ASN A 189 -1.03 -13.06 -39.54
C ASN A 189 -1.75 -14.24 -38.87
N ALA A 190 -2.90 -14.61 -39.43
CA ALA A 190 -3.75 -15.65 -38.89
C ALA A 190 -3.22 -17.07 -39.14
N ALA A 191 -2.28 -17.26 -40.09
CA ALA A 191 -1.71 -18.58 -40.38
C ALA A 191 -0.73 -19.05 -39.30
N ASN A 192 -0.04 -18.12 -38.63
CA ASN A 192 0.89 -18.42 -37.54
C ASN A 192 0.51 -17.76 -36.21
N ASN A 193 -0.65 -17.08 -36.16
CA ASN A 193 -1.20 -16.40 -35.00
C ASN A 193 -0.25 -15.34 -34.41
N THR A 194 0.34 -14.49 -35.26
CA THR A 194 1.30 -13.45 -34.84
C THR A 194 0.82 -12.04 -35.14
N THR A 195 0.96 -11.15 -34.16
CA THR A 195 0.70 -9.70 -34.30
C THR A 195 2.03 -8.95 -34.36
N THR A 196 2.29 -8.24 -35.45
CA THR A 196 3.52 -7.48 -35.68
C THR A 196 3.22 -5.97 -35.63
N PRO A 197 3.74 -5.23 -34.64
CA PRO A 197 3.55 -3.78 -34.56
C PRO A 197 4.10 -3.05 -35.80
N MET A 198 3.45 -1.96 -36.16
CA MET A 198 3.82 -1.12 -37.29
C MET A 198 4.03 0.34 -36.88
N GLY A 199 4.77 1.07 -37.73
CA GLY A 199 5.00 2.51 -37.58
C GLY A 199 5.86 2.88 -36.37
N SER A 200 5.93 4.17 -36.10
CA SER A 200 6.58 4.72 -34.90
C SER A 200 5.66 4.62 -33.68
N LYS A 201 6.26 4.60 -32.49
CA LYS A 201 5.53 4.74 -31.23
C LYS A 201 4.87 6.12 -31.15
N GLY A 202 3.65 6.17 -30.61
CA GLY A 202 2.84 7.37 -30.44
C GLY A 202 2.05 7.35 -29.13
N SER A 203 0.91 8.03 -29.13
CA SER A 203 0.04 8.20 -27.97
C SER A 203 -1.42 7.88 -28.27
N LEU A 204 -2.16 7.45 -27.25
CA LEU A 204 -3.60 7.13 -27.32
C LEU A 204 -4.32 7.65 -26.08
N ARG A 205 -5.32 8.52 -26.28
CA ARG A 205 -6.18 9.00 -25.18
C ARG A 205 -7.20 7.92 -24.81
N ALA A 206 -7.14 7.45 -23.57
CA ALA A 206 -7.96 6.38 -23.04
C ALA A 206 -9.29 6.86 -22.44
N GLY A 207 -9.31 8.05 -21.85
CA GLY A 207 -10.50 8.56 -21.17
C GLY A 207 -10.22 9.83 -20.38
N GLY A 208 -11.09 10.10 -19.40
CA GLY A 208 -11.06 11.26 -18.52
C GLY A 208 -12.45 11.87 -18.33
N ASN A 209 -12.47 13.09 -17.82
CA ASN A 209 -13.66 13.87 -17.47
C ASN A 209 -14.55 13.23 -16.39
N TYR A 210 -13.95 12.85 -15.26
CA TYR A 210 -14.68 12.35 -14.08
C TYR A 210 -14.00 12.79 -12.79
N TYR A 211 -14.75 12.79 -11.69
CA TYR A 211 -14.24 13.12 -10.35
C TYR A 211 -13.97 11.87 -9.55
N LEU A 212 -12.88 11.88 -8.78
CA LEU A 212 -12.57 10.83 -7.82
C LEU A 212 -13.39 10.99 -6.55
N ASP A 213 -13.88 9.87 -6.03
CA ASP A 213 -14.67 9.79 -4.80
C ASP A 213 -14.37 8.46 -4.09
N ASP A 214 -13.60 8.53 -3.01
CA ASP A 214 -13.17 7.34 -2.26
C ASP A 214 -14.32 6.68 -1.47
N THR A 215 -15.51 7.30 -1.41
CA THR A 215 -16.72 6.67 -0.83
C THR A 215 -17.41 5.71 -1.79
N LYS A 216 -16.97 5.66 -3.06
CA LYS A 216 -17.53 4.83 -4.12
C LYS A 216 -16.46 3.90 -4.69
N ASP A 217 -16.90 2.88 -5.42
CA ASP A 217 -15.98 2.02 -6.16
C ASP A 217 -15.21 2.85 -7.20
N PRO A 218 -13.87 2.67 -7.33
CA PRO A 218 -13.07 3.40 -8.30
C PRO A 218 -13.57 3.19 -9.72
N ILE A 219 -13.64 4.28 -10.49
CA ILE A 219 -14.04 4.23 -11.90
C ILE A 219 -12.93 3.53 -12.71
N PRO A 220 -13.22 2.38 -13.36
CA PRO A 220 -12.27 1.73 -14.25
C PRO A 220 -12.27 2.41 -15.63
N VAL A 221 -11.08 2.74 -16.12
CA VAL A 221 -10.86 3.18 -17.51
C VAL A 221 -10.14 2.07 -18.26
N GLU A 222 -10.80 1.50 -19.25
CA GLU A 222 -10.30 0.36 -20.01
C GLU A 222 -9.78 0.80 -21.38
N THR A 223 -8.68 0.22 -21.82
CA THR A 223 -8.07 0.50 -23.13
C THR A 223 -7.62 -0.79 -23.78
N ILE A 224 -8.05 -1.01 -25.03
CA ILE A 224 -7.57 -2.11 -25.87
C ILE A 224 -6.19 -1.74 -26.40
N MET A 225 -5.21 -2.61 -26.15
CA MET A 225 -3.78 -2.37 -26.40
C MET A 225 -3.16 -3.54 -27.16
N LEU A 226 -2.17 -3.23 -28.00
CA LEU A 226 -1.35 -4.27 -28.64
C LEU A 226 -0.60 -5.08 -27.56
N PRO A 227 -0.45 -6.41 -27.74
CA PRO A 227 0.38 -7.22 -26.86
C PRO A 227 1.85 -6.75 -26.86
N VAL A 228 2.50 -6.80 -25.70
CA VAL A 228 3.91 -6.40 -25.52
C VAL A 228 4.66 -7.40 -24.64
N ASN A 229 5.91 -7.68 -25.00
CA ASN A 229 6.82 -8.53 -24.20
C ASN A 229 7.59 -7.74 -23.13
N SER A 230 7.46 -6.42 -23.13
CA SER A 230 8.01 -5.49 -22.14
C SER A 230 7.31 -4.14 -22.29
N ALA A 231 6.97 -3.50 -21.17
CA ALA A 231 6.42 -2.14 -21.15
C ALA A 231 7.49 -1.04 -21.18
N LYS A 232 8.73 -1.36 -21.55
CA LYS A 232 9.84 -0.40 -21.60
C LYS A 232 9.50 0.83 -22.45
N GLY A 233 9.54 1.99 -21.78
CA GLY A 233 9.26 3.30 -22.38
C GLY A 233 7.78 3.57 -22.63
N ILE A 234 6.87 2.80 -22.04
CA ILE A 234 5.43 3.08 -22.02
C ILE A 234 5.11 3.89 -20.77
N THR A 235 4.38 4.99 -20.93
CA THR A 235 3.95 5.86 -19.83
C THR A 235 2.46 6.15 -19.90
N LEU A 236 1.87 6.51 -18.75
CA LEU A 236 0.53 7.03 -18.63
C LEU A 236 0.59 8.49 -18.16
N THR A 237 0.12 9.42 -18.98
CA THR A 237 -0.09 10.81 -18.60
C THR A 237 -1.51 10.98 -18.06
N VAL A 238 -1.62 11.54 -16.85
CA VAL A 238 -2.86 11.89 -16.16
C VAL A 238 -2.91 13.40 -16.01
N VAL A 239 -3.96 14.04 -16.53
CA VAL A 239 -4.25 15.45 -16.21
C VAL A 239 -5.30 15.46 -15.11
N VAL A 240 -4.95 16.01 -13.95
CA VAL A 240 -5.82 16.11 -12.79
C VAL A 240 -5.79 17.51 -12.22
N ASP A 241 -6.96 18.13 -12.04
CA ASP A 241 -7.12 19.51 -11.56
C ASP A 241 -6.21 20.52 -12.30
N GLY A 242 -6.10 20.39 -13.63
CA GLY A 242 -5.26 21.22 -14.49
C GLY A 242 -3.77 20.87 -14.51
N GLU A 243 -3.30 19.93 -13.70
CA GLU A 243 -1.89 19.54 -13.60
C GLU A 243 -1.61 18.22 -14.33
N GLU A 244 -0.56 18.21 -15.15
CA GLU A 244 -0.08 17.01 -15.84
C GLU A 244 0.84 16.19 -14.93
N ARG A 245 0.56 14.89 -14.79
CA ARG A 245 1.39 13.91 -14.09
C ARG A 245 1.68 12.72 -14.98
N VAL A 246 2.91 12.22 -14.94
CA VAL A 246 3.35 11.07 -15.76
C VAL A 246 3.70 9.90 -14.85
N TYR A 247 3.18 8.72 -15.19
CA TYR A 247 3.48 7.46 -14.52
C TYR A 247 4.17 6.50 -15.50
N ASP A 248 5.38 6.05 -15.15
CA ASP A 248 6.14 5.06 -15.92
C ASP A 248 5.63 3.64 -15.63
N ILE A 249 5.30 2.89 -16.67
CA ILE A 249 4.96 1.48 -16.51
C ILE A 249 6.26 0.68 -16.30
N PRO A 250 6.35 -0.19 -15.27
CA PRO A 250 7.55 -0.97 -15.03
C PRO A 250 7.97 -1.80 -16.24
N GLU A 251 9.24 -1.77 -16.62
CA GLU A 251 9.71 -2.40 -17.85
C GLU A 251 9.52 -3.92 -17.90
N SER A 252 9.43 -4.56 -16.73
CA SER A 252 9.21 -6.00 -16.57
C SER A 252 7.78 -6.44 -16.90
N HIS A 253 6.83 -5.49 -17.01
CA HIS A 253 5.44 -5.82 -17.30
C HIS A 253 5.26 -6.26 -18.75
N GLN A 254 4.39 -7.25 -18.94
CA GLN A 254 4.06 -7.84 -20.24
C GLN A 254 2.55 -7.88 -20.41
N TRP A 255 2.07 -7.62 -21.63
CA TRP A 255 0.66 -7.71 -21.98
C TRP A 255 0.46 -8.76 -23.06
N GLU A 256 -0.26 -9.82 -22.74
CA GLU A 256 -0.54 -10.92 -23.64
C GLU A 256 -1.93 -10.75 -24.27
N ALA A 257 -2.10 -11.27 -25.48
CA ALA A 257 -3.39 -11.31 -26.15
C ALA A 257 -4.41 -12.12 -25.33
N GLY A 258 -5.64 -11.64 -25.24
CA GLY A 258 -6.72 -12.30 -24.50
C GLY A 258 -6.61 -12.23 -22.98
N LYS A 259 -5.79 -11.32 -22.44
CA LYS A 259 -5.68 -11.06 -21.00
C LYS A 259 -6.02 -9.61 -20.65
N ALA A 260 -6.51 -9.43 -19.42
CA ALA A 260 -6.76 -8.13 -18.82
C ALA A 260 -5.71 -7.82 -17.74
N TYR A 261 -5.21 -6.59 -17.72
CA TYR A 261 -4.22 -6.12 -16.75
C TYR A 261 -4.75 -4.89 -16.03
N THR A 262 -4.83 -4.92 -14.70
CA THR A 262 -5.35 -3.79 -13.91
C THR A 262 -4.23 -3.10 -13.15
N TYR A 263 -4.11 -1.79 -13.34
CA TYR A 263 -3.27 -0.90 -12.53
C TYR A 263 -4.17 -0.04 -11.64
N THR A 264 -3.92 -0.10 -10.33
CA THR A 264 -4.55 0.80 -9.35
C THR A 264 -3.53 1.86 -8.96
N LEU A 265 -3.81 3.11 -9.31
CA LEU A 265 -3.00 4.28 -8.98
C LEU A 265 -3.67 5.04 -7.83
N THR A 266 -2.85 5.74 -7.05
CA THR A 266 -3.33 6.55 -5.93
C THR A 266 -2.76 7.95 -6.05
N LEU A 267 -3.61 8.98 -6.03
CA LEU A 267 -3.14 10.35 -5.91
C LEU A 267 -2.57 10.54 -4.50
N LYS A 268 -1.31 10.97 -4.41
CA LYS A 268 -0.74 11.38 -3.13
C LYS A 268 -0.99 12.88 -2.98
N GLY A 269 -1.58 13.30 -1.86
CA GLY A 269 -1.56 14.72 -1.46
C GLY A 269 -0.11 15.21 -1.42
N GLY A 270 0.14 16.37 -2.01
CA GLY A 270 1.47 16.97 -2.04
C GLY A 270 2.00 17.18 -0.62
N TYR A 271 3.28 16.91 -0.40
CA TYR A 271 3.92 17.41 0.81
C TYR A 271 3.92 18.94 0.80
N ASN A 272 3.96 19.52 1.98
CA ASN A 272 3.88 20.95 2.19
C ASN A 272 2.57 21.52 1.64
N SER A 273 1.46 20.88 2.00
CA SER A 273 0.11 21.36 1.68
C SER A 273 -0.85 21.17 2.86
N PRO A 274 -1.94 21.98 2.94
CA PRO A 274 -3.01 21.73 3.89
C PRO A 274 -3.59 20.35 3.64
N ILE A 275 -4.10 19.68 4.66
CA ILE A 275 -4.84 18.43 4.48
C ILE A 275 -6.13 18.47 5.28
N ASP A 276 -7.17 17.86 4.73
CA ASP A 276 -8.39 17.58 5.49
C ASP A 276 -8.22 16.25 6.21
N LEU A 277 -8.36 16.28 7.53
CA LEU A 277 -8.44 15.11 8.37
C LEU A 277 -9.70 15.20 9.22
N GLU A 278 -10.18 14.04 9.64
CA GLU A 278 -11.22 13.98 10.65
C GLU A 278 -10.77 14.76 11.90
N GLU A 279 -11.58 15.76 12.24
CA GLU A 279 -11.45 16.43 13.52
C GLU A 279 -12.18 15.60 14.56
N PHE A 280 -11.48 15.32 15.66
CA PHE A 280 -12.01 14.59 16.79
C PHE A 280 -12.43 15.61 17.85
N PRO A 281 -13.68 16.10 17.83
CA PRO A 281 -14.13 17.05 18.84
C PRO A 281 -14.09 16.35 20.20
N ILE A 282 -13.29 16.89 21.12
CA ILE A 282 -13.30 16.46 22.51
C ILE A 282 -14.60 16.95 23.13
N ASP A 283 -15.37 16.04 23.76
CA ASP A 283 -16.44 16.42 24.67
C ASP A 283 -15.84 16.96 25.98
N VAL A 284 -15.54 18.26 25.99
CA VAL A 284 -14.95 18.95 27.15
C VAL A 284 -15.88 18.89 28.37
N GLY A 285 -17.20 18.91 28.17
CA GLY A 285 -18.18 18.82 29.26
C GLY A 285 -18.08 17.46 29.98
N TYR A 286 -17.99 16.38 29.21
CA TYR A 286 -17.73 15.05 29.74
C TYR A 286 -16.36 14.97 30.41
N TRP A 287 -15.27 15.28 29.69
CA TRP A 287 -13.91 15.07 30.17
C TRP A 287 -13.51 15.97 31.35
N SER A 288 -14.13 17.14 31.50
CA SER A 288 -13.92 18.01 32.66
C SER A 288 -14.52 17.49 33.96
N THR A 289 -15.51 16.57 33.88
CA THR A 289 -16.19 16.00 35.05
C THR A 289 -15.91 14.51 35.23
N PHE A 290 -15.51 13.81 34.17
CA PHE A 290 -15.31 12.37 34.16
C PHE A 290 -14.28 11.95 35.21
N GLY A 291 -14.75 11.19 36.21
CA GLY A 291 -13.88 10.73 37.28
C GLY A 291 -13.34 11.84 38.16
N LYS A 292 -14.02 13.00 38.28
CA LYS A 292 -13.57 14.14 39.09
C LYS A 292 -14.54 14.59 40.19
N THR A 293 -15.77 14.10 40.17
CA THR A 293 -16.88 14.63 40.97
C THR A 293 -17.05 14.03 42.36
N ASP A 294 -16.38 12.93 42.66
CA ASP A 294 -16.48 12.23 43.94
C ASP A 294 -15.41 12.70 44.96
N ASP A 295 -15.71 12.53 46.24
CA ASP A 295 -14.79 12.80 47.34
C ASP A 295 -13.89 11.60 47.62
N ILE A 296 -12.62 11.89 47.92
CA ILE A 296 -11.62 10.87 48.24
C ILE A 296 -11.41 10.87 49.76
N VAL A 297 -11.78 9.76 50.40
CA VAL A 297 -11.47 9.50 51.81
C VAL A 297 -10.21 8.63 51.88
N LEU A 298 -9.13 9.19 52.41
CA LEU A 298 -7.87 8.47 52.61
C LEU A 298 -7.88 7.71 53.94
N GLY A 299 -7.38 6.48 53.92
CA GLY A 299 -7.15 5.67 55.11
C GLY A 299 -5.96 4.74 54.94
N ASN A 300 -5.69 3.96 55.99
CA ASN A 300 -4.72 2.88 55.95
C ASN A 300 -5.44 1.58 55.63
N SER A 301 -4.83 0.70 54.84
CA SER A 301 -5.26 -0.69 54.78
C SER A 301 -4.23 -1.57 55.49
N GLU A 302 -4.72 -2.41 56.39
CA GLU A 302 -3.88 -3.35 57.11
C GLU A 302 -3.57 -4.55 56.20
N GLY A 303 -2.30 -4.98 56.17
CA GLY A 303 -1.88 -6.16 55.40
C GLY A 303 -1.81 -5.98 53.88
N ASN A 304 -1.96 -4.77 53.33
CA ASN A 304 -1.71 -4.52 51.90
C ASN A 304 -0.75 -3.34 51.70
N TRP A 305 0.31 -3.59 50.95
CA TRP A 305 1.33 -2.60 50.61
C TRP A 305 1.38 -2.41 49.10
N PHE A 306 1.34 -1.16 48.69
CA PHE A 306 1.41 -0.75 47.29
C PHE A 306 2.61 0.15 47.09
N ASP A 307 3.48 -0.22 46.15
CA ASP A 307 4.64 0.56 45.75
C ASP A 307 4.51 0.92 44.27
N ILE A 308 4.87 2.15 43.91
CA ILE A 308 4.82 2.66 42.53
C ILE A 308 6.12 3.30 42.09
N GLU A 309 6.36 3.25 40.79
CA GLU A 309 7.44 3.96 40.11
C GLU A 309 6.95 4.59 38.80
N PRO A 310 7.70 5.53 38.20
CA PRO A 310 7.25 6.22 36.99
C PRO A 310 7.09 5.25 35.84
N GLY A 311 5.96 5.33 35.12
CA GLY A 311 5.70 4.55 33.93
C GLY A 311 6.61 4.94 32.76
N SER A 312 6.08 4.83 31.54
CA SER A 312 6.78 5.24 30.33
C SER A 312 7.11 6.73 30.29
N VAL A 313 6.23 7.58 30.83
CA VAL A 313 6.44 9.02 30.94
C VAL A 313 7.29 9.31 32.17
N LYS A 314 8.35 10.09 31.99
CA LYS A 314 9.31 10.44 33.05
C LYS A 314 9.16 11.91 33.49
N TYR A 315 9.83 12.25 34.59
CA TYR A 315 9.90 13.62 35.10
C TYR A 315 10.35 14.60 34.02
N GLY A 316 9.97 15.87 34.17
CA GLY A 316 10.35 16.94 33.23
C GLY A 316 9.42 17.06 32.04
N THR A 317 8.42 16.17 31.91
CA THR A 317 7.40 16.28 30.87
C THR A 317 6.49 17.49 31.11
N ASP A 318 6.41 18.36 30.11
CA ASP A 318 5.51 19.50 30.09
C ASP A 318 4.11 19.06 29.68
N ILE A 319 3.12 19.41 30.51
CA ILE A 319 1.70 19.09 30.30
C ILE A 319 0.92 20.40 30.28
N TYR A 320 -0.01 20.57 29.35
CA TYR A 320 -0.85 21.77 29.29
C TYR A 320 -2.21 21.50 29.90
N ARG A 321 -2.72 22.47 30.66
CA ARG A 321 -4.10 22.42 31.15
C ARG A 321 -5.09 22.51 30.00
N ASN A 322 -6.27 21.92 30.20
CA ASN A 322 -7.34 21.77 29.23
C ASN A 322 -6.97 20.93 27.99
N GLU A 323 -5.94 20.10 28.10
CA GLU A 323 -5.54 19.14 27.06
C GLU A 323 -5.60 17.70 27.59
N GLY A 324 -5.69 16.77 26.64
CA GLY A 324 -5.49 15.36 26.92
C GLY A 324 -4.04 15.06 27.24
N PHE A 325 -3.84 14.13 28.15
CA PHE A 325 -2.57 13.51 28.45
C PHE A 325 -2.79 12.03 28.75
N MET A 326 -1.74 11.23 28.72
CA MET A 326 -1.83 9.85 29.17
C MET A 326 -0.83 9.59 30.29
N PHE A 327 -1.36 9.53 31.52
CA PHE A 327 -0.56 9.17 32.68
C PHE A 327 -0.43 7.67 32.79
N GLY A 328 0.61 7.21 33.49
CA GLY A 328 0.79 5.81 33.83
C GLY A 328 1.88 5.63 34.88
N PHE A 329 1.89 4.45 35.49
CA PHE A 329 2.84 4.06 36.53
C PHE A 329 3.17 2.58 36.40
N TYR A 330 4.32 2.13 36.90
CA TYR A 330 4.50 0.71 37.22
C TYR A 330 4.20 0.53 38.70
N GLY A 331 3.41 -0.49 39.03
CA GLY A 331 2.92 -0.73 40.38
C GLY A 331 3.18 -2.15 40.85
N TYR A 332 3.32 -2.30 42.16
CA TYR A 332 3.57 -3.56 42.84
C TYR A 332 2.66 -3.64 44.06
N TRP A 333 2.08 -4.81 44.29
CA TRP A 333 1.29 -5.08 45.48
C TRP A 333 1.88 -6.28 46.23
N THR A 334 1.91 -6.17 47.56
CA THR A 334 2.17 -7.30 48.45
C THR A 334 1.07 -7.37 49.49
N GLY A 335 0.48 -8.55 49.63
CA GLY A 335 -0.59 -8.83 50.58
C GLY A 335 -0.20 -9.84 51.63
N LEU A 336 -0.62 -9.59 52.87
CA LEU A 336 -0.56 -10.51 54.00
C LEU A 336 -1.92 -10.51 54.69
N ASP A 337 -2.55 -11.68 54.75
CA ASP A 337 -3.69 -11.92 55.62
C ASP A 337 -3.18 -11.99 57.07
N LEU A 338 -3.59 -11.01 57.88
CA LEU A 338 -3.15 -10.89 59.27
C LEU A 338 -3.77 -11.93 60.20
N GLU A 339 -4.90 -12.53 59.83
CA GLU A 339 -5.56 -13.57 60.62
C GLU A 339 -4.93 -14.94 60.37
N THR A 340 -4.64 -15.25 59.10
CA THR A 340 -4.11 -16.58 58.71
C THR A 340 -2.60 -16.61 58.55
N GLY A 341 -1.95 -15.45 58.43
CA GLY A 341 -0.54 -15.32 58.04
C GLY A 341 -0.26 -15.70 56.59
N SER A 342 -1.30 -15.97 55.79
CA SER A 342 -1.17 -16.38 54.39
C SER A 342 -0.93 -15.17 53.49
N MET A 343 -0.24 -15.37 52.36
CA MET A 343 -0.11 -14.37 51.32
C MET A 343 -1.12 -14.70 50.21
N PRO A 344 -2.20 -13.92 50.02
CA PRO A 344 -3.16 -14.19 48.95
C PRO A 344 -2.48 -14.03 47.58
N ASP A 345 -2.84 -14.87 46.61
CA ASP A 345 -2.22 -14.83 45.27
C ASP A 345 -2.55 -13.54 44.50
N THR A 346 -3.75 -13.00 44.70
CA THR A 346 -4.24 -11.81 43.98
C THR A 346 -5.01 -10.85 44.88
N TRP A 347 -5.03 -9.59 44.45
CA TRP A 347 -5.87 -8.53 44.99
C TRP A 347 -6.69 -7.91 43.88
N GLU A 348 -7.99 -7.76 44.13
CA GLU A 348 -8.92 -7.08 43.22
C GLU A 348 -9.40 -5.76 43.83
N GLY A 349 -9.38 -4.71 43.01
CA GLY A 349 -9.89 -3.41 43.42
C GLY A 349 -9.82 -2.39 42.29
N ASP A 350 -9.76 -1.13 42.66
CA ASP A 350 -9.54 -0.03 41.72
C ASP A 350 -8.27 0.73 42.09
N PHE A 351 -7.59 1.26 41.07
CA PHE A 351 -6.62 2.32 41.25
C PHE A 351 -7.17 3.65 40.75
N ARG A 352 -6.57 4.74 41.22
CA ARG A 352 -6.87 6.09 40.76
C ARG A 352 -5.62 6.95 40.78
N MET A 353 -5.35 7.63 39.68
CA MET A 353 -4.28 8.62 39.61
C MET A 353 -4.78 10.00 40.04
N VAL A 354 -3.92 10.72 40.76
CA VAL A 354 -4.19 12.08 41.25
C VAL A 354 -2.92 12.93 41.17
N LEU A 355 -3.07 14.24 40.98
CA LEU A 355 -1.98 15.20 41.12
C LEU A 355 -2.03 15.82 42.51
N MET A 356 -0.91 15.77 43.23
CA MET A 356 -0.80 16.27 44.60
C MET A 356 0.17 17.44 44.71
N ASP A 357 -0.18 18.45 45.50
CA ASP A 357 0.73 19.56 45.83
C ASP A 357 1.80 19.16 46.86
N ASN A 358 2.69 20.10 47.19
CA ASN A 358 3.76 19.86 48.16
C ASN A 358 3.27 19.63 49.60
N ALA A 359 2.05 20.05 49.93
CA ALA A 359 1.41 19.79 51.22
C ALA A 359 0.67 18.42 51.23
N GLY A 360 0.61 17.73 50.09
CA GLY A 360 -0.07 16.45 49.94
C GLY A 360 -1.57 16.57 49.63
N ASN A 361 -2.06 17.77 49.33
CA ASN A 361 -3.45 17.96 48.92
C ASN A 361 -3.64 17.49 47.48
N ILE A 362 -4.78 16.88 47.19
CA ILE A 362 -5.17 16.50 45.83
C ILE A 362 -5.66 17.74 45.09
N VAL A 363 -4.99 18.07 43.99
CA VAL A 363 -5.26 19.24 43.15
C VAL A 363 -6.05 18.88 41.91
N ASP A 364 -5.79 17.69 41.36
CA ASP A 364 -6.57 17.12 40.27
C ASP A 364 -6.67 15.61 40.46
N LYS A 365 -7.74 15.02 39.96
CA LYS A 365 -8.03 13.59 40.09
C LYS A 365 -8.56 13.06 38.77
N PHE A 366 -8.25 11.81 38.48
CA PHE A 366 -8.65 11.15 37.24
C PHE A 366 -9.59 9.99 37.52
N GLN A 367 -10.16 9.39 36.48
CA GLN A 367 -11.11 8.29 36.62
C GLN A 367 -10.52 7.10 37.40
N PRO A 368 -11.29 6.50 38.33
CA PRO A 368 -10.91 5.24 38.94
C PRO A 368 -11.00 4.13 37.90
N CYS A 369 -10.11 3.15 37.99
CA CYS A 369 -10.02 2.05 37.05
C CYS A 369 -9.80 0.73 37.79
N SER A 370 -10.56 -0.29 37.41
CA SER A 370 -10.41 -1.61 38.01
C SER A 370 -9.08 -2.26 37.64
N ILE A 371 -8.54 -3.03 38.59
CA ILE A 371 -7.26 -3.71 38.47
C ILE A 371 -7.24 -4.99 39.29
N VAL A 372 -6.50 -5.97 38.77
CA VAL A 372 -6.13 -7.19 39.48
C VAL A 372 -4.62 -7.18 39.62
N ALA A 373 -4.13 -7.23 40.86
CA ALA A 373 -2.72 -7.26 41.17
C ALA A 373 -2.32 -8.65 41.66
N GLU A 374 -1.28 -9.22 41.05
CA GLU A 374 -0.67 -10.48 41.49
C GLU A 374 0.34 -10.19 42.61
N ASN A 375 0.38 -11.01 43.65
CA ASN A 375 1.22 -10.77 44.82
C ASN A 375 2.71 -10.80 44.46
N GLY A 376 3.42 -9.71 44.74
CA GLY A 376 4.84 -9.55 44.44
C GLY A 376 5.19 -9.34 42.97
N ALA A 377 4.19 -9.32 42.08
CA ALA A 377 4.39 -9.12 40.65
C ALA A 377 4.08 -7.68 40.21
N MET A 378 4.65 -7.28 39.09
CA MET A 378 4.38 -5.98 38.47
C MET A 378 2.96 -5.97 37.87
N MET A 379 2.20 -4.94 38.20
CA MET A 379 0.88 -4.68 37.62
C MET A 379 0.96 -4.41 36.12
N LYS A 380 -0.10 -4.79 35.40
CA LYS A 380 -0.31 -4.52 33.97
C LYS A 380 -1.50 -3.59 33.80
N GLY A 381 -1.64 -2.90 32.67
CA GLY A 381 -2.87 -2.14 32.42
C GLY A 381 -2.96 -0.83 33.19
N THR A 382 -1.87 -0.12 33.44
CA THR A 382 -1.81 1.04 34.37
C THR A 382 -1.77 2.40 33.67
N GLY A 383 -1.80 2.45 32.32
CA GLY A 383 -1.85 3.69 31.56
C GLY A 383 -3.28 4.18 31.36
N ARG A 384 -3.58 5.44 31.63
CA ARG A 384 -4.94 5.99 31.44
C ARG A 384 -4.92 7.37 30.81
N ARG A 385 -5.89 7.59 29.93
CA ARG A 385 -6.17 8.91 29.34
C ARG A 385 -6.70 9.82 30.42
N ALA A 386 -6.20 11.05 30.44
CA ALA A 386 -6.53 12.03 31.44
C ALA A 386 -6.76 13.37 30.75
N TYR A 387 -7.81 14.07 31.17
CA TYR A 387 -8.01 15.46 30.80
C TYR A 387 -7.53 16.34 31.94
N VAL A 388 -6.47 17.11 31.72
CA VAL A 388 -5.76 17.78 32.81
C VAL A 388 -6.36 19.15 33.08
N MET A 389 -6.85 19.39 34.29
CA MET A 389 -7.45 20.66 34.71
C MET A 389 -6.70 21.32 35.86
N ALA A 390 -5.68 20.66 36.41
CA ALA A 390 -4.80 21.21 37.42
C ALA A 390 -4.34 22.65 37.05
N PRO A 391 -4.34 23.60 38.01
CA PRO A 391 -3.77 24.92 37.81
C PRO A 391 -2.29 24.84 37.44
N VAL A 392 -1.75 25.89 36.83
CA VAL A 392 -0.31 25.99 36.53
C VAL A 392 0.51 25.76 37.80
N GLY A 393 1.48 24.86 37.73
CA GLY A 393 2.27 24.47 38.89
C GLY A 393 3.00 23.14 38.70
N THR A 394 3.64 22.68 39.77
CA THR A 394 4.39 21.43 39.81
C THR A 394 3.78 20.51 40.85
N TYR A 395 3.40 19.30 40.43
CA TYR A 395 2.66 18.36 41.26
C TYR A 395 3.26 16.95 41.19
N GLU A 396 3.14 16.21 42.28
CA GLU A 396 3.50 14.80 42.35
C GLU A 396 2.32 13.95 41.86
N LEU A 397 2.57 13.00 40.95
CA LEU A 397 1.61 11.97 40.59
C LEU A 397 1.50 10.95 41.74
N GLY A 398 0.36 10.98 42.43
CA GLY A 398 -0.02 9.97 43.40
C GLY A 398 -0.92 8.90 42.76
N VAL A 399 -0.78 7.67 43.24
CA VAL A 399 -1.71 6.57 42.90
C VAL A 399 -2.39 6.10 44.19
N LEU A 400 -3.71 6.01 44.12
CA LEU A 400 -4.56 5.55 45.20
C LEU A 400 -5.12 4.17 44.83
N PHE A 401 -5.27 3.30 45.81
CA PHE A 401 -5.88 1.98 45.65
C PHE A 401 -7.04 1.82 46.63
N ARG A 402 -8.13 1.20 46.19
CA ARG A 402 -9.23 0.77 47.06
C ARG A 402 -9.60 -0.67 46.73
N LYS A 403 -9.88 -1.47 47.75
CA LYS A 403 -10.29 -2.85 47.55
C LYS A 403 -11.70 -2.89 46.94
N LYS A 404 -11.97 -3.92 46.14
CA LYS A 404 -13.27 -4.11 45.49
C LYS A 404 -14.40 -4.11 46.53
N GLY A 405 -15.37 -3.20 46.35
CA GLY A 405 -16.52 -3.04 47.24
C GLY A 405 -16.29 -2.09 48.43
N GLU A 406 -15.08 -1.55 48.61
CA GLU A 406 -14.77 -0.58 49.67
C GLU A 406 -14.82 0.87 49.16
N THR A 407 -14.91 1.82 50.09
CA THR A 407 -14.98 3.27 49.81
C THR A 407 -13.73 4.04 50.21
N ILE A 408 -12.85 3.43 51.02
CA ILE A 408 -11.63 4.05 51.53
C ILE A 408 -10.49 3.82 50.56
N TRP A 409 -9.75 4.90 50.26
CA TRP A 409 -8.57 4.86 49.41
C TRP A 409 -7.30 4.82 50.26
N GLN A 410 -6.34 4.00 49.87
CA GLN A 410 -4.98 4.00 50.38
C GLN A 410 -4.05 4.63 49.35
N LYS A 411 -3.18 5.53 49.78
CA LYS A 411 -2.12 6.06 48.92
C LYS A 411 -0.97 5.05 48.82
N ALA A 412 -0.49 4.82 47.60
CA ALA A 412 0.71 4.00 47.38
C ALA A 412 1.99 4.74 47.80
N ASN A 413 2.98 3.95 48.21
CA ASN A 413 4.33 4.43 48.47
C ASN A 413 5.13 4.48 47.16
N ARG A 414 6.23 5.23 47.17
CA ARG A 414 7.23 5.15 46.09
C ARG A 414 8.08 3.90 46.31
N LEU A 415 8.34 3.17 45.23
CA LEU A 415 9.26 2.03 45.24
C LEU A 415 10.65 2.46 45.72
N ASP A 416 11.42 1.52 46.31
CA ASP A 416 12.79 1.78 46.74
C ASP A 416 13.61 2.41 45.59
N LYS A 417 14.38 3.46 45.94
CA LYS A 417 15.19 4.31 45.03
C LYS A 417 14.43 5.28 44.12
N VAL A 418 13.09 5.24 44.08
CA VAL A 418 12.30 6.25 43.36
C VAL A 418 12.23 7.54 44.17
N THR A 419 12.69 8.64 43.58
CA THR A 419 12.66 9.95 44.22
C THR A 419 11.34 10.66 43.95
N LYS A 420 11.02 11.68 44.77
CA LYS A 420 9.86 12.55 44.50
C LYS A 420 9.94 13.20 43.12
N LYS A 421 11.15 13.58 42.69
CA LYS A 421 11.39 14.22 41.39
C LYS A 421 10.91 13.32 40.25
N ASP A 422 11.14 12.02 40.34
CA ASP A 422 10.78 11.04 39.30
C ASP A 422 9.27 10.95 39.05
N MET A 423 8.47 11.28 40.07
CA MET A 423 7.00 11.28 40.03
C MET A 423 6.39 12.68 39.81
N THR A 424 7.21 13.70 39.52
CA THR A 424 6.79 15.09 39.46
C THR A 424 6.54 15.57 38.02
N PHE A 425 5.41 16.26 37.81
CA PHE A 425 4.98 16.83 36.53
C PHE A 425 4.75 18.33 36.63
N THR A 426 5.06 19.06 35.55
CA THR A 426 4.84 20.49 35.43
C THR A 426 3.64 20.75 34.54
N ILE A 427 2.63 21.42 35.11
CA ILE A 427 1.44 21.85 34.39
C ILE A 427 1.63 23.30 33.95
N LYS A 428 1.52 23.52 32.65
CA LYS A 428 1.63 24.82 31.98
C LYS A 428 0.26 25.34 31.57
N GLU A 429 0.18 26.64 31.35
CA GLU A 429 -1.02 27.30 30.83
C GLU A 429 -1.32 26.87 29.40
N GLN A 430 -2.57 26.90 28.96
CA GLN A 430 -2.96 26.54 27.59
C GLN A 430 -2.05 27.21 26.55
N THR A 431 -1.65 26.45 25.52
CA THR A 431 -0.65 26.89 24.55
C THR A 431 -1.24 27.13 23.17
N ALA A 432 -0.61 28.06 22.45
CA ALA A 432 -0.87 28.31 21.02
C ALA A 432 0.16 27.59 20.12
N LEU A 433 1.06 26.79 20.72
CA LEU A 433 2.05 26.01 20.00
C LEU A 433 1.37 24.96 19.09
N PRO A 434 1.88 24.75 17.86
CA PRO A 434 1.43 23.63 17.05
C PRO A 434 1.74 22.30 17.73
N ALA A 435 0.94 21.29 17.42
CA ALA A 435 1.13 19.93 17.91
C ALA A 435 1.42 18.97 16.75
N LEU A 436 2.07 17.86 17.07
CA LEU A 436 2.39 16.80 16.13
C LEU A 436 1.33 15.70 16.20
N ARG A 437 0.54 15.58 15.13
CA ARG A 437 -0.45 14.50 15.01
C ARG A 437 0.16 13.23 14.43
N MET A 438 1.16 13.35 13.57
CA MET A 438 1.87 12.20 13.01
C MET A 438 3.31 12.57 12.70
N ILE A 439 4.21 11.60 12.87
CA ILE A 439 5.58 11.61 12.38
C ILE A 439 5.95 10.24 11.84
N GLN A 440 6.54 10.17 10.65
CA GLN A 440 7.01 8.93 10.04
C GLN A 440 8.12 9.19 9.04
N VAL A 441 8.94 8.17 8.78
CA VAL A 441 9.83 8.22 7.62
C VAL A 441 9.00 8.07 6.35
N GLU A 442 9.34 8.81 5.30
CA GLU A 442 8.62 8.75 4.03
C GLU A 442 8.43 7.30 3.57
N GLU A 443 7.19 6.99 3.17
CA GLU A 443 6.72 5.66 2.71
C GLU A 443 6.73 4.53 3.75
N GLU A 444 7.13 4.81 5.00
CA GLU A 444 7.07 3.86 6.09
C GLU A 444 5.98 4.23 7.10
N THR A 445 5.36 3.22 7.71
CA THR A 445 4.40 3.42 8.79
C THR A 445 5.13 3.48 10.12
N ASN A 446 4.82 4.48 10.95
CA ASN A 446 5.27 4.54 12.33
C ASN A 446 4.16 4.03 13.25
N ASN A 447 4.41 2.93 13.96
CA ASN A 447 3.56 2.41 15.04
C ASN A 447 4.25 2.55 16.42
N GLY A 448 5.31 3.36 16.49
CA GLY A 448 6.14 3.67 17.65
C GLY A 448 7.00 2.56 18.24
N VAL A 449 6.94 1.34 17.68
CA VAL A 449 7.80 0.21 18.06
C VAL A 449 8.82 -0.12 16.97
N VAL A 450 8.61 0.39 15.75
CA VAL A 450 9.50 0.15 14.60
C VAL A 450 10.78 0.97 14.73
N ASN A 451 11.91 0.33 14.41
CA ASN A 451 13.20 0.96 14.23
C ASN A 451 13.48 1.11 12.74
N HIS A 452 13.63 2.34 12.26
CA HIS A 452 13.85 2.61 10.83
C HIS A 452 15.35 2.66 10.54
N ASP A 453 15.77 1.96 9.50
CA ASP A 453 17.18 1.84 9.10
C ASP A 453 17.54 2.85 8.02
N ARG A 454 18.57 3.68 8.25
CA ARG A 454 18.98 4.70 7.27
C ARG A 454 20.50 4.78 7.13
N PRO A 455 21.06 4.71 5.90
CA PRO A 455 22.49 4.94 5.70
C PRO A 455 22.89 6.36 6.12
N TYR A 456 24.10 6.52 6.69
CA TYR A 456 24.55 7.83 7.17
C TYR A 456 24.76 8.85 6.04
N ASP A 457 25.07 8.40 4.84
CA ASP A 457 25.47 9.17 3.67
C ASP A 457 24.35 9.38 2.63
N VAL A 458 23.14 8.89 2.91
CA VAL A 458 21.99 8.94 2.01
C VAL A 458 20.94 9.92 2.54
N ASN A 459 20.33 10.67 1.62
CA ASN A 459 19.20 11.54 1.94
C ASN A 459 17.93 10.70 2.13
N PHE A 460 17.09 11.10 3.08
CA PHE A 460 15.77 10.54 3.29
C PHE A 460 14.83 11.63 3.76
N ASN A 461 13.52 11.40 3.71
CA ASN A 461 12.53 12.38 4.15
C ASN A 461 11.84 11.91 5.42
N ILE A 462 11.62 12.84 6.35
CA ILE A 462 10.69 12.65 7.47
C ILE A 462 9.43 13.42 7.16
N THR A 463 8.30 12.74 7.14
CA THR A 463 6.99 13.32 6.89
C THR A 463 6.25 13.49 8.21
N TYR A 464 5.45 14.54 8.31
CA TYR A 464 4.76 14.88 9.55
C TYR A 464 3.42 15.54 9.26
N ILE A 465 2.53 15.49 10.24
CA ILE A 465 1.27 16.24 10.24
C ILE A 465 1.26 17.17 11.44
N LEU A 466 1.26 18.48 11.17
CA LEU A 466 1.03 19.49 12.20
C LEU A 466 -0.47 19.70 12.41
N SER A 467 -0.82 19.91 13.66
CA SER A 467 -2.15 20.24 14.15
C SER A 467 -2.13 21.67 14.69
N ASN A 468 -2.84 22.58 14.00
CA ASN A 468 -2.99 23.98 14.39
C ASN A 468 -4.27 24.16 15.22
N ARG A 469 -4.23 23.70 16.47
CA ARG A 469 -5.40 23.75 17.36
C ARG A 469 -5.81 25.16 17.76
N GLY A 470 -4.87 26.10 17.70
CA GLY A 470 -5.12 27.49 18.07
C GLY A 470 -5.84 28.30 16.99
N GLU A 471 -5.98 27.76 15.77
CA GLU A 471 -6.52 28.48 14.60
C GLU A 471 -5.83 29.84 14.41
N ILE A 472 -4.51 29.88 14.62
CA ILE A 472 -3.68 31.09 14.48
C ILE A 472 -2.77 30.97 13.25
N PRO A 473 -2.23 32.09 12.74
CA PRO A 473 -1.15 32.00 11.76
C PRO A 473 0.05 31.26 12.37
N LEU A 474 0.59 30.28 11.65
CA LEU A 474 1.81 29.58 12.05
C LEU A 474 2.94 29.98 11.11
N LYS A 475 3.86 30.80 11.61
CA LYS A 475 5.03 31.24 10.85
C LYS A 475 6.30 30.96 11.64
N GLY A 476 7.27 30.28 11.02
CA GLY A 476 8.47 29.82 11.73
C GLY A 476 9.24 28.72 11.01
N GLU A 477 10.00 27.96 11.78
CA GLU A 477 10.81 26.83 11.31
C GLU A 477 10.49 25.57 12.12
N ILE A 478 10.55 24.42 11.44
CA ILE A 478 10.56 23.10 12.07
C ILE A 478 11.87 22.38 11.73
N LYS A 479 12.48 21.72 12.70
CA LYS A 479 13.68 20.91 12.51
C LYS A 479 13.51 19.51 13.06
N ALA A 480 14.13 18.54 12.40
CA ALA A 480 14.30 17.19 12.89
C ALA A 480 15.67 17.05 13.58
N VAL A 481 15.67 16.54 14.79
CA VAL A 481 16.89 16.33 15.58
C VAL A 481 16.99 14.86 15.93
N TRP A 482 18.04 14.19 15.46
CA TRP A 482 18.40 12.84 15.87
C TRP A 482 19.25 12.92 17.13
N GLU A 483 18.71 12.43 18.23
CA GLU A 483 19.26 12.68 19.54
C GLU A 483 19.32 11.45 20.43
N ARG A 484 20.28 11.53 21.34
CA ARG A 484 20.48 10.61 22.42
C ARG A 484 20.81 11.42 23.66
N THR A 485 19.87 11.44 24.59
CA THR A 485 19.90 12.27 25.78
C THR A 485 19.21 11.49 26.90
N PHE A 486 19.72 11.66 28.11
CA PHE A 486 19.40 10.81 29.25
C PHE A 486 18.46 11.46 30.26
N ASP A 487 18.47 12.79 30.28
CA ASP A 487 17.64 13.62 31.12
C ASP A 487 16.94 14.62 30.21
N TYR A 488 15.61 14.62 30.21
CA TYR A 488 14.82 15.52 29.38
C TYR A 488 13.88 16.38 30.20
N ALA A 489 13.71 17.61 29.72
CA ALA A 489 12.61 18.49 30.07
C ALA A 489 11.88 18.86 28.76
N GLY A 490 10.55 19.01 28.80
CA GLY A 490 9.75 19.36 27.63
C GLY A 490 8.72 18.29 27.25
N HIS A 491 8.37 18.17 25.97
CA HIS A 491 7.31 17.27 25.52
C HIS A 491 7.77 15.85 25.15
N CYS A 492 8.96 15.43 25.62
CA CYS A 492 9.55 14.15 25.24
C CYS A 492 8.84 12.99 25.95
N TYR A 493 8.41 11.99 25.16
CA TYR A 493 7.70 10.84 25.70
C TYR A 493 8.62 9.78 26.31
N ARG A 494 9.91 9.76 25.93
CA ARG A 494 10.86 8.75 26.39
C ARG A 494 12.33 9.20 26.30
N PRO A 495 13.10 9.25 27.41
CA PRO A 495 14.54 9.44 27.34
C PRO A 495 15.28 8.18 26.83
N SER A 496 16.50 8.36 26.36
CA SER A 496 17.41 7.24 26.05
C SER A 496 17.92 6.58 27.33
N SER A 497 18.22 5.28 27.26
CA SER A 497 18.81 4.54 28.39
C SER A 497 20.32 4.77 28.49
N LYS A 498 20.80 5.11 29.69
CA LYS A 498 22.23 5.14 30.03
C LYS A 498 22.65 3.88 30.76
N ARG A 499 23.87 3.38 30.52
CA ARG A 499 24.45 2.26 31.25
C ARG A 499 25.86 2.60 31.71
N THR A 500 26.37 1.88 32.70
CA THR A 500 27.79 1.95 33.10
C THR A 500 28.59 0.91 32.32
N ASN A 501 29.90 1.14 32.15
CA ASN A 501 30.84 0.21 31.50
C ASN A 501 30.47 -0.12 30.04
N THR A 502 30.37 0.92 29.22
CA THR A 502 29.83 0.87 27.86
C THR A 502 30.78 1.54 26.87
N VAL A 503 30.54 1.32 25.57
CA VAL A 503 31.33 1.84 24.45
C VAL A 503 30.41 2.63 23.52
N ASN A 504 30.87 3.77 23.00
CA ASN A 504 30.09 4.71 22.17
C ASN A 504 28.81 5.21 22.85
N ASP A 505 28.85 5.37 24.17
CA ASP A 505 27.71 5.71 25.03
C ASP A 505 27.56 7.23 25.26
N ASP A 506 27.85 8.02 24.23
CA ASP A 506 27.86 9.47 24.33
C ASP A 506 26.45 10.08 24.17
N GLU A 507 26.28 11.30 24.67
CA GLU A 507 25.08 12.13 24.47
C GLU A 507 25.22 12.97 23.19
N TRP A 508 24.13 13.20 22.45
CA TRP A 508 24.12 14.06 21.27
C TRP A 508 22.74 14.59 20.85
N GLN A 509 22.76 15.64 20.04
CA GLN A 509 21.59 16.25 19.40
C GLN A 509 21.95 16.71 17.97
N ASP A 510 21.94 15.79 17.02
CA ASP A 510 22.30 16.08 15.63
C ASP A 510 21.08 16.63 14.90
N GLU A 511 21.12 17.88 14.45
CA GLU A 511 20.12 18.38 13.51
C GLU A 511 20.31 17.68 12.16
N ILE A 512 19.29 16.93 11.72
CA ILE A 512 19.35 16.14 10.49
C ILE A 512 18.58 16.78 9.33
N GLY A 513 17.70 17.75 9.61
CA GLY A 513 16.92 18.44 8.59
C GLY A 513 16.11 19.60 9.17
N ARG A 514 15.75 20.56 8.31
CA ARG A 514 14.97 21.75 8.67
C ARG A 514 14.16 22.26 7.49
N ILE A 515 12.99 22.83 7.77
CA ILE A 515 12.14 23.52 6.79
C ILE A 515 11.39 24.71 7.43
N SER A 516 11.06 25.71 6.61
CA SER A 516 10.22 26.85 7.02
C SER A 516 8.73 26.56 6.84
N ILE A 517 7.91 27.19 7.66
CA ILE A 517 6.46 27.06 7.68
C ILE A 517 5.85 28.46 7.70
N ASP A 518 4.86 28.68 6.83
CA ASP A 518 4.06 29.90 6.77
C ASP A 518 2.62 29.52 6.41
N LEU A 519 1.78 29.40 7.43
CA LEU A 519 0.41 28.90 7.33
C LEU A 519 -0.57 29.97 7.80
N GLN A 520 -1.67 30.08 7.05
CA GLN A 520 -2.80 30.91 7.42
C GLN A 520 -3.61 30.27 8.58
N PRO A 521 -4.33 31.08 9.38
CA PRO A 521 -5.18 30.60 10.49
C PRO A 521 -6.13 29.45 10.13
N THR A 522 -6.65 29.46 8.92
CA THR A 522 -7.66 28.50 8.43
C THR A 522 -7.09 27.11 8.16
N VAL A 523 -5.77 26.93 8.18
CA VAL A 523 -5.14 25.62 8.00
C VAL A 523 -5.14 24.88 9.32
N ARG A 524 -6.11 23.97 9.50
CA ARG A 524 -6.25 23.14 10.70
C ARG A 524 -5.19 22.03 10.79
N PHE A 525 -4.91 21.38 9.66
CA PHE A 525 -3.88 20.35 9.55
C PHE A 525 -2.96 20.62 8.36
N TRP A 526 -1.68 20.34 8.55
CA TRP A 526 -0.65 20.55 7.52
C TRP A 526 0.23 19.33 7.39
N LYS A 527 0.32 18.78 6.18
CA LYS A 527 1.22 17.68 5.87
C LYS A 527 2.53 18.23 5.34
N GLY A 528 3.61 18.06 6.10
CA GLY A 528 4.94 18.50 5.70
C GLY A 528 5.91 17.36 5.43
N SER A 529 7.03 17.70 4.78
CA SER A 529 8.20 16.82 4.62
C SER A 529 9.47 17.58 4.92
N ILE A 530 10.34 17.00 5.75
CA ILE A 530 11.67 17.52 6.08
C ILE A 530 12.69 16.66 5.33
N PRO A 531 13.47 17.24 4.40
CA PRO A 531 14.62 16.56 3.83
C PRO A 531 15.69 16.39 4.91
N CYS A 532 16.10 15.15 5.12
CA CYS A 532 16.99 14.75 6.18
C CYS A 532 18.25 14.07 5.66
N ARG A 533 19.36 14.30 6.36
CA ARG A 533 20.62 13.57 6.20
C ARG A 533 21.35 13.58 7.53
N PHE A 534 21.99 12.47 7.90
CA PHE A 534 22.84 12.48 9.09
C PHE A 534 24.08 13.36 8.85
N PRO A 535 24.38 14.30 9.76
CA PRO A 535 25.56 15.16 9.61
C PRO A 535 26.87 14.41 9.87
N GLN A 536 26.80 13.30 10.61
CA GLN A 536 27.95 12.49 10.95
C GLN A 536 27.59 11.01 11.15
N LYS A 537 28.60 10.17 10.96
CA LYS A 537 28.53 8.76 11.30
C LYS A 537 28.72 8.59 12.80
N ARG A 538 27.78 7.92 13.47
CA ARG A 538 27.89 7.53 14.89
C ARG A 538 28.00 6.03 15.00
N GLU A 539 28.74 5.56 15.99
CA GLU A 539 28.85 4.13 16.26
C GLU A 539 27.79 3.68 17.26
N MET A 540 27.34 2.42 17.13
CA MET A 540 26.27 1.88 17.98
C MET A 540 26.72 1.85 19.46
N PRO A 541 25.91 2.37 20.40
CA PRO A 541 26.14 2.19 21.83
C PRO A 541 26.09 0.71 22.22
N ARG A 542 27.13 0.21 22.88
CA ARG A 542 27.28 -1.22 23.24
C ARG A 542 27.71 -1.39 24.69
N THR A 543 27.23 -2.46 25.33
CA THR A 543 27.78 -2.89 26.62
C THR A 543 29.22 -3.35 26.45
N SER A 544 29.97 -3.48 27.55
CA SER A 544 31.33 -4.05 27.54
C SER A 544 31.45 -5.40 26.82
N ASN A 545 30.35 -6.16 26.76
CA ASN A 545 30.31 -7.49 26.13
C ASN A 545 29.87 -7.41 24.65
N GLY A 546 29.83 -6.21 24.06
CA GLY A 546 29.52 -5.98 22.64
C GLY A 546 28.02 -5.94 22.30
N ILE A 547 27.13 -6.08 23.28
CA ILE A 547 25.67 -6.09 23.07
C ILE A 547 25.19 -4.65 22.85
N GLY A 548 24.64 -4.39 21.67
CA GLY A 548 24.03 -3.11 21.36
C GLY A 548 22.81 -2.82 22.23
N TYR A 549 22.67 -1.59 22.72
CA TYR A 549 21.52 -1.17 23.52
C TYR A 549 21.15 0.28 23.23
N CYS A 550 19.90 0.63 23.55
CA CYS A 550 19.34 1.98 23.43
C CYS A 550 19.28 2.52 21.99
N MET A 551 18.07 2.60 21.43
CA MET A 551 17.86 3.22 20.13
C MET A 551 17.74 4.74 20.28
N PRO A 552 18.53 5.55 19.55
CA PRO A 552 18.35 6.99 19.53
C PRO A 552 17.06 7.37 18.78
N MET A 553 16.55 8.55 19.11
CA MET A 553 15.24 9.01 18.67
C MET A 553 15.38 10.24 17.79
N VAL A 554 14.44 10.44 16.87
CA VAL A 554 14.24 11.72 16.19
C VAL A 554 13.03 12.39 16.76
N HIS A 555 13.20 13.63 17.17
CA HIS A 555 12.10 14.52 17.55
C HIS A 555 12.05 15.73 16.62
N LEU A 556 10.87 16.35 16.55
CA LEU A 556 10.67 17.59 15.81
C LEU A 556 10.57 18.78 16.77
N TYR A 557 11.30 19.84 16.47
CA TYR A 557 11.30 21.08 17.24
C TYR A 557 10.74 22.21 16.39
N TRP A 558 9.93 23.07 17.01
CA TRP A 558 9.35 24.26 16.42
C TRP A 558 10.01 25.53 16.96
N LYS A 559 10.22 26.51 16.09
CA LYS A 559 10.62 27.87 16.46
C LYS A 559 9.76 28.86 15.69
N ALA A 560 9.00 29.68 16.41
CA ALA A 560 8.19 30.72 15.81
C ALA A 560 9.07 31.83 15.17
N GLU A 561 8.54 32.51 14.16
CA GLU A 561 9.19 33.68 13.57
C GLU A 561 9.44 34.74 14.65
N GLY A 562 10.68 35.26 14.72
CA GLY A 562 11.09 36.24 15.72
C GLY A 562 11.38 35.66 17.11
N SER A 563 11.23 34.35 17.32
CA SER A 563 11.69 33.67 18.55
C SER A 563 13.13 33.16 18.41
N ASP A 564 13.88 33.19 19.51
CA ASP A 564 15.19 32.54 19.63
C ASP A 564 15.09 31.13 20.24
N GLU A 565 13.90 30.75 20.74
CA GLU A 565 13.68 29.48 21.45
C GLU A 565 13.14 28.38 20.54
N TRP A 566 13.78 27.21 20.59
CA TRP A 566 13.26 25.98 20.01
C TRP A 566 12.46 25.21 21.06
N VAL A 567 11.23 24.85 20.72
CA VAL A 567 10.35 24.05 21.57
C VAL A 567 10.12 22.70 20.91
N LEU A 568 10.36 21.61 21.64
CA LEU A 568 10.02 20.25 21.20
C LEU A 568 8.52 20.19 20.89
N LEU A 569 8.09 19.64 19.75
CA LEU A 569 6.67 19.49 19.46
C LEU A 569 6.04 18.41 20.33
N ARG A 570 4.91 18.72 20.95
CA ARG A 570 4.09 17.74 21.69
C ARG A 570 3.22 16.92 20.76
N CYS A 571 2.77 15.76 21.25
CA CYS A 571 1.77 14.96 20.56
C CYS A 571 0.39 15.64 20.61
N ASP A 572 -0.39 15.48 19.55
CA ASP A 572 -1.81 15.83 19.51
C ASP A 572 -2.66 14.63 19.96
N LEU A 573 -3.26 14.71 21.15
CA LEU A 573 -3.95 13.58 21.79
C LEU A 573 -5.48 13.61 21.64
N ASP A 574 -6.02 14.47 20.76
CA ASP A 574 -7.48 14.61 20.57
C ASP A 574 -8.14 13.30 20.12
N GLU A 575 -7.55 12.62 19.15
CA GLU A 575 -8.06 11.34 18.64
C GLU A 575 -8.11 10.27 19.74
N ILE A 576 -7.12 10.29 20.63
CA ILE A 576 -7.00 9.35 21.73
C ILE A 576 -8.08 9.65 22.78
N LEU A 577 -8.38 10.91 23.07
CA LEU A 577 -9.48 11.26 23.97
C LEU A 577 -10.87 10.96 23.37
N ALA A 578 -11.02 11.04 22.05
CA ALA A 578 -12.27 10.71 21.38
C ALA A 578 -12.48 9.20 21.19
N ALA A 579 -11.41 8.39 21.28
CA ALA A 579 -11.47 6.96 21.06
C ALA A 579 -12.42 6.23 22.03
N ARG A 580 -13.25 5.33 21.49
CA ARG A 580 -14.08 4.42 22.29
C ARG A 580 -13.32 3.12 22.53
N VAL A 581 -12.99 2.84 23.78
CA VAL A 581 -12.35 1.58 24.21
C VAL A 581 -13.26 0.86 25.19
N ASN A 582 -13.29 -0.46 25.10
CA ASN A 582 -14.18 -1.31 25.88
C ASN A 582 -13.47 -2.00 27.06
N ASN A 583 -12.13 -1.98 27.08
CA ASN A 583 -11.34 -2.55 28.18
C ASN A 583 -9.99 -1.83 28.39
N SER A 584 -9.34 -2.12 29.52
CA SER A 584 -8.05 -1.51 29.91
C SER A 584 -6.88 -1.87 28.98
N GLN A 585 -6.90 -3.05 28.35
CA GLN A 585 -5.83 -3.47 27.42
C GLN A 585 -5.89 -2.67 26.13
N GLU A 586 -7.09 -2.36 25.64
CA GLU A 586 -7.32 -1.46 24.51
C GLU A 586 -6.90 -0.02 24.85
N GLU A 587 -7.16 0.43 26.08
CA GLU A 587 -6.71 1.76 26.53
C GLU A 587 -5.18 1.87 26.56
N ASP A 588 -4.48 0.85 27.09
CA ASP A 588 -3.02 0.78 27.05
C ASP A 588 -2.50 0.74 25.60
N ASN A 589 -3.21 0.14 24.66
CA ASN A 589 -2.78 0.10 23.25
C ASN A 589 -2.85 1.47 22.57
N LEU A 590 -3.67 2.41 23.06
CA LEU A 590 -3.66 3.79 22.57
C LEU A 590 -2.32 4.48 22.83
N PHE A 591 -1.52 3.97 23.77
CA PHE A 591 -0.11 4.35 23.94
C PHE A 591 0.70 4.20 22.67
N LEU A 592 0.41 3.16 21.90
CA LEU A 592 1.10 2.88 20.63
C LEU A 592 0.66 3.84 19.50
N LEU A 593 -0.27 4.74 19.77
CA LEU A 593 -0.71 5.78 18.84
C LEU A 593 -0.22 7.18 19.28
N SER A 594 0.14 7.37 20.55
CA SER A 594 0.63 8.64 21.09
C SER A 594 2.17 8.77 21.03
N PHE A 595 2.72 9.07 19.86
CA PHE A 595 4.16 9.32 19.73
C PHE A 595 4.48 10.63 19.03
N ASN A 596 5.48 11.34 19.55
CA ASN A 596 6.07 12.51 18.91
C ASN A 596 7.52 12.27 18.44
N TYR A 597 7.90 11.00 18.26
CA TYR A 597 9.26 10.62 17.89
C TYR A 597 9.33 9.45 16.90
N LEU A 598 10.50 9.27 16.29
CA LEU A 598 10.88 8.12 15.48
C LEU A 598 12.12 7.44 16.07
N ASN A 599 12.20 6.12 16.01
CA ASN A 599 13.46 5.42 16.27
C ASN A 599 14.25 5.29 14.96
N LEU A 600 15.40 5.96 14.86
CA LEU A 600 16.29 5.83 13.70
C LEU A 600 17.60 5.15 14.10
N LYS A 601 18.06 4.20 13.29
CA LYS A 601 19.41 3.63 13.37
C LYS A 601 20.17 3.88 12.07
N GLN A 602 21.49 3.93 12.20
CA GLN A 602 22.37 3.96 11.04
C GLN A 602 22.68 2.54 10.55
N SER A 603 22.54 2.30 9.25
CA SER A 603 22.61 0.95 8.65
C SER A 603 23.88 0.17 8.97
N HIS A 604 25.02 0.84 9.18
CA HIS A 604 26.28 0.17 9.51
C HIS A 604 26.33 -0.43 10.93
N TRP A 605 25.32 -0.20 11.77
CA TRP A 605 25.31 -0.74 13.14
C TRP A 605 25.18 -2.27 13.19
N TYR A 606 24.67 -2.88 12.12
CA TYR A 606 24.37 -4.31 12.03
C TYR A 606 25.11 -5.02 10.88
N ASN A 607 26.04 -4.32 10.21
CA ASN A 607 26.86 -4.86 9.12
C ASN A 607 28.22 -5.38 9.61
#